data_AF-T1FAV4-F1
#
_entry.id   AF-T1FAV4-F1
#
_cell.length_a   1.000
_cell.length_b   1.000
_cell.length_c   1.000
_cell.angle_alpha   90.00
_cell.angle_beta   90.00
_cell.angle_gamma   90.00
#
_symmetry.space_group_name_H-M   'P 1'
#
loop_
_entity.id
_entity.type
_entity.pdbx_description
1 polymer ?
#
loop_
_entity_poly.entity_id
_entity_poly.type
_entity_poly.pdbx_seq_one_letter_code
_entity_poly.pdbx_strand_id
1 'polypeptide(L)'
;MSKINLVYSCKKSYGPCAKRARCDQVVPALATPSSSSSASSLTSSSKDQKSSIGYFDLLPYEMNFLIFSKMTALELSYLTITSKAMRNLVESYRKSEKGLKNILTYPFAHSKPIPVDDVKYLKQFRDIGLLLKRSTCLYSTKDRLNLILTFLNKFQCNLHHECFATHSCISLTCYGMMLHTIIAGWDDKECTKAFETVCHISCMDHFLNYLKIKSNGDGLSGDIELHVRYFFRRVFFNNFNSKAEKAFWLSLLLKRFSCANRAQIIFLLFGPSTKDGVQWYEVCESTPANKEQTVLCFGNISNALLLLTTNTTDWSYPEEWLSENVASLLFLLGQGITEKILAIKASQGKISELSYLISSLGIVCHKQNHPMTFIVNIIRKVMSTFNTGRSQKNFLHSVIDMFREVTFDIFDLGEPVDDETMRDVHTLLNTQASLSKEIILLAFKDQLIVDQPVTKNCLKSNDNDGIDDDN
;
A
#
# COMPACT_ATOMS: atom_id res chain seq x y z
N MET A 1 20.23 27.30 -29.05
CA MET A 1 20.70 26.52 -30.22
C MET A 1 21.76 25.57 -29.69
N SER A 2 21.63 24.25 -29.65
CA SER A 2 21.24 23.28 -30.68
C SER A 2 20.57 22.05 -30.02
N LYS A 3 19.58 21.48 -30.72
CA LYS A 3 18.84 20.27 -30.34
C LYS A 3 19.72 19.03 -30.53
N ILE A 4 19.79 18.15 -29.54
CA ILE A 4 20.18 16.74 -29.73
C ILE A 4 19.07 15.87 -29.14
N ASN A 5 18.24 15.33 -30.04
CA ASN A 5 17.28 14.27 -29.76
C ASN A 5 18.03 12.94 -29.66
N LEU A 6 17.98 12.27 -28.51
CA LEU A 6 18.38 10.87 -28.38
C LEU A 6 17.13 10.02 -28.13
N VAL A 7 16.58 9.53 -29.24
CA VAL A 7 15.58 8.47 -29.30
C VAL A 7 16.30 7.14 -29.06
N TYR A 8 16.16 6.54 -27.88
CA TYR A 8 16.63 5.17 -27.65
C TYR A 8 15.58 4.15 -28.11
N SER A 9 15.76 3.69 -29.34
CA SER A 9 15.13 2.49 -29.91
C SER A 9 15.81 1.25 -29.33
N CYS A 10 15.12 0.48 -28.49
CA CYS A 10 15.56 -0.84 -28.06
C CYS A 10 15.44 -1.83 -29.25
N LYS A 11 16.52 -1.95 -30.04
CA LYS A 11 16.66 -2.99 -31.08
C LYS A 11 17.35 -4.22 -30.51
N LYS A 12 16.68 -5.36 -30.75
CA LYS A 12 17.11 -6.76 -30.62
C LYS A 12 18.62 -6.99 -30.81
N SER A 13 19.21 -7.76 -29.90
CA SER A 13 20.38 -8.60 -30.19
C SER A 13 20.18 -9.99 -29.58
N TYR A 14 19.55 -10.89 -30.32
CA TYR A 14 19.70 -12.34 -30.12
C TYR A 14 20.66 -12.85 -31.19
N GLY A 15 21.85 -13.29 -30.76
CA GLY A 15 22.77 -14.11 -31.53
C GLY A 15 22.88 -15.50 -30.89
N PRO A 16 23.13 -16.57 -31.68
CA PRO A 16 22.59 -17.90 -31.43
C PRO A 16 23.55 -18.77 -30.61
N CYS A 17 23.02 -19.51 -29.63
CA CYS A 17 23.74 -20.62 -29.01
C CYS A 17 23.11 -21.94 -29.45
N ALA A 18 23.55 -22.41 -30.62
CA ALA A 18 23.32 -23.78 -31.08
C ALA A 18 24.48 -24.65 -30.61
N LYS A 19 24.23 -25.59 -29.68
CA LYS A 19 24.92 -26.87 -29.66
C LYS A 19 23.92 -27.99 -29.43
N ARG A 20 23.83 -28.83 -30.46
CA ARG A 20 23.09 -30.07 -30.59
C ARG A 20 23.48 -31.08 -29.52
N ALA A 21 22.51 -31.80 -28.98
CA ALA A 21 22.63 -33.22 -28.71
C ALA A 21 21.45 -33.93 -29.40
N ARG A 22 21.79 -34.73 -30.42
CA ARG A 22 20.92 -35.78 -30.98
C ARG A 22 20.67 -36.79 -29.87
N CYS A 23 19.46 -37.32 -29.77
CA CYS A 23 19.29 -38.74 -29.51
C CYS A 23 18.06 -39.24 -30.25
N ASP A 24 18.26 -40.40 -30.84
CA ASP A 24 17.52 -40.96 -31.96
C ASP A 24 16.13 -41.52 -31.58
N GLN A 25 15.34 -41.64 -32.64
CA GLN A 25 14.13 -42.44 -32.73
C GLN A 25 14.38 -43.86 -32.21
N VAL A 26 13.51 -44.34 -31.33
CA VAL A 26 13.22 -45.77 -31.22
C VAL A 26 11.71 -45.94 -31.08
N VAL A 27 11.10 -46.34 -32.19
CA VAL A 27 9.79 -47.01 -32.25
C VAL A 27 10.01 -48.46 -31.81
N PRO A 28 9.21 -49.02 -30.89
CA PRO A 28 9.04 -50.47 -30.82
C PRO A 28 7.76 -50.92 -31.52
N ALA A 29 7.94 -51.98 -32.28
CA ALA A 29 7.03 -52.61 -33.21
C ALA A 29 5.76 -53.22 -32.59
N LEU A 30 4.77 -53.35 -33.47
CA LEU A 30 3.64 -54.27 -33.38
C LEU A 30 4.07 -55.67 -32.92
N ALA A 31 3.33 -56.23 -31.97
CA ALA A 31 3.18 -57.66 -31.81
C ALA A 31 1.69 -57.99 -31.77
N THR A 32 1.20 -58.59 -32.85
CA THR A 32 -0.06 -59.33 -32.92
C THR A 32 0.03 -60.59 -32.05
N PRO A 33 -1.10 -61.01 -31.45
CA PRO A 33 -1.47 -62.41 -31.56
C PRO A 33 -2.93 -62.61 -32.00
N SER A 34 -3.05 -63.36 -33.09
CA SER A 34 -4.04 -64.41 -33.36
C SER A 34 -5.47 -64.28 -32.81
N SER A 35 -6.39 -64.17 -33.75
CA SER A 35 -7.80 -64.56 -33.68
C SER A 35 -8.02 -65.95 -33.09
N SER A 36 -8.91 -66.04 -32.11
CA SER A 36 -9.81 -67.18 -31.97
C SER A 36 -11.18 -66.67 -31.50
N SER A 37 -12.18 -67.07 -32.27
CA SER A 37 -13.60 -66.77 -32.14
C SER A 37 -14.25 -67.58 -31.03
N SER A 38 -15.04 -66.93 -30.18
CA SER A 38 -16.26 -67.54 -29.61
C SER A 38 -17.12 -66.46 -28.99
N ALA A 39 -18.26 -66.23 -29.64
CA ALA A 39 -19.39 -65.53 -29.06
C ALA A 39 -20.05 -66.43 -28.01
N SER A 40 -20.27 -65.92 -26.80
CA SER A 40 -21.30 -66.43 -25.91
C SER A 40 -21.74 -65.40 -24.88
N SER A 41 -23.06 -65.17 -24.90
CA SER A 41 -23.95 -64.86 -23.77
C SER A 41 -23.71 -63.63 -22.91
N LEU A 42 -24.64 -62.68 -23.08
CA LEU A 42 -25.17 -61.81 -22.04
C LEU A 42 -25.40 -62.54 -20.70
N THR A 43 -25.29 -61.74 -19.64
CA THR A 43 -25.70 -61.93 -18.23
C THR A 43 -24.62 -62.37 -17.26
N SER A 44 -23.89 -61.38 -16.75
CA SER A 44 -23.44 -61.37 -15.37
C SER A 44 -23.54 -59.94 -14.85
N SER A 45 -24.38 -59.74 -13.85
CA SER A 45 -24.56 -58.50 -13.10
C SER A 45 -23.22 -58.00 -12.53
N SER A 46 -22.52 -57.16 -13.27
CA SER A 46 -21.41 -56.40 -12.72
C SER A 46 -22.01 -55.29 -11.89
N LYS A 47 -21.84 -55.36 -10.56
CA LYS A 47 -22.03 -54.21 -9.67
C LYS A 47 -21.38 -53.01 -10.34
N ASP A 48 -22.17 -52.00 -10.71
CA ASP A 48 -21.68 -50.75 -11.27
C ASP A 48 -20.62 -50.20 -10.32
N GLN A 49 -19.34 -50.46 -10.61
CA GLN A 49 -18.27 -49.63 -10.11
C GLN A 49 -18.43 -48.31 -10.83
N LYS A 50 -19.37 -47.49 -10.33
CA LYS A 50 -19.48 -46.10 -10.74
C LYS A 50 -18.10 -45.52 -10.60
N SER A 51 -17.55 -45.12 -11.73
CA SER A 51 -16.21 -44.60 -11.78
C SER A 51 -16.06 -43.39 -10.88
N SER A 52 -14.82 -43.00 -10.59
CA SER A 52 -14.52 -41.90 -9.66
C SER A 52 -15.08 -40.51 -10.07
N ILE A 53 -15.71 -40.40 -11.24
CA ILE A 53 -16.38 -39.18 -11.74
C ILE A 53 -17.87 -39.40 -12.07
N GLY A 54 -18.41 -40.60 -11.86
CA GLY A 54 -19.81 -40.93 -12.10
C GLY A 54 -20.20 -40.89 -13.58
N TYR A 55 -21.38 -40.34 -13.90
CA TYR A 55 -21.92 -40.31 -15.27
C TYR A 55 -21.08 -39.49 -16.26
N PHE A 56 -20.16 -38.65 -15.79
CA PHE A 56 -19.22 -37.92 -16.66
C PHE A 56 -18.25 -38.84 -17.41
N ASP A 57 -18.01 -40.06 -16.91
CA ASP A 57 -17.19 -41.05 -17.63
C ASP A 57 -17.92 -41.70 -18.80
N LEU A 58 -19.24 -41.56 -18.87
CA LEU A 58 -20.00 -42.00 -20.05
C LEU A 58 -19.90 -40.99 -21.20
N LEU A 59 -19.39 -39.78 -20.94
CA LEU A 59 -19.32 -38.70 -21.92
C LEU A 59 -17.89 -38.56 -22.49
N PRO A 60 -17.76 -38.35 -23.81
CA PRO A 60 -16.49 -37.94 -24.40
C PRO A 60 -15.95 -36.65 -23.78
N TYR A 61 -14.62 -36.47 -23.79
CA TYR A 61 -13.96 -35.29 -23.25
C TYR A 61 -14.50 -33.97 -23.84
N GLU A 62 -14.86 -33.97 -25.11
CA GLU A 62 -15.40 -32.82 -25.84
C GLU A 62 -16.77 -32.40 -25.29
N MET A 63 -17.63 -33.37 -24.98
CA MET A 63 -18.94 -33.11 -24.38
C MET A 63 -18.79 -32.57 -22.96
N ASN A 64 -17.88 -33.13 -22.18
CA ASN A 64 -17.53 -32.60 -20.86
C ASN A 64 -17.03 -31.15 -20.94
N PHE A 65 -16.19 -30.82 -21.91
CA PHE A 65 -15.69 -29.45 -22.12
C PHE A 65 -16.78 -28.50 -22.63
N LEU A 66 -17.77 -29.00 -23.39
CA LEU A 66 -18.95 -28.22 -23.77
C LEU A 66 -19.83 -27.89 -22.56
N ILE A 67 -20.04 -28.85 -21.66
CA ILE A 67 -20.76 -28.62 -20.40
C ILE A 67 -20.01 -27.56 -19.58
N PHE A 68 -18.70 -27.74 -19.37
CA PHE A 68 -17.88 -26.80 -18.62
C PHE A 68 -17.83 -25.40 -19.25
N SER A 69 -17.97 -25.31 -20.58
CA SER A 69 -18.04 -24.01 -21.29
C SER A 69 -19.25 -23.16 -20.95
N LYS A 70 -20.28 -23.73 -20.33
CA LYS A 70 -21.47 -23.02 -19.86
C LYS A 70 -21.40 -22.64 -18.39
N MET A 71 -20.35 -23.05 -17.69
CA MET A 71 -20.17 -22.81 -16.26
C MET A 71 -19.24 -21.63 -16.00
N THR A 72 -19.48 -20.92 -14.91
CA THR A 72 -18.58 -19.87 -14.39
C THR A 72 -17.34 -20.47 -13.73
N ALA A 73 -16.29 -19.65 -13.57
CA ALA A 73 -15.09 -20.06 -12.85
C ALA A 73 -15.41 -20.52 -11.40
N LEU A 74 -16.38 -19.87 -10.75
CA LEU A 74 -16.83 -20.25 -9.42
C LEU A 74 -17.51 -21.63 -9.41
N GLU A 75 -18.39 -21.91 -10.35
CA GLU A 75 -19.07 -23.22 -10.43
C GLU A 75 -18.08 -24.35 -10.76
N LEU A 76 -17.16 -24.10 -11.69
CA LEU A 76 -16.06 -25.03 -11.97
C LEU A 76 -15.20 -25.27 -10.72
N SER A 77 -15.02 -24.25 -9.89
CA SER A 77 -14.26 -24.40 -8.64
C SER A 77 -14.95 -25.31 -7.62
N TYR A 78 -16.28 -25.42 -7.62
CA TYR A 78 -17.00 -26.39 -6.79
C TYR A 78 -16.83 -27.81 -7.33
N LEU A 79 -16.76 -27.99 -8.65
CA LEU A 79 -16.49 -29.31 -9.22
C LEU A 79 -15.10 -29.85 -8.83
N THR A 80 -14.09 -28.98 -8.69
CA THR A 80 -12.72 -29.44 -8.38
C THR A 80 -12.55 -30.01 -6.97
N ILE A 81 -13.52 -29.81 -6.08
CA ILE A 81 -13.51 -30.35 -4.72
C ILE A 81 -14.36 -31.62 -4.54
N THR A 82 -15.00 -32.13 -5.61
CA THR A 82 -15.86 -33.32 -5.52
C THR A 82 -15.08 -34.63 -5.59
N SER A 83 -14.12 -34.74 -6.51
CA SER A 83 -13.24 -35.92 -6.64
C SER A 83 -11.93 -35.58 -7.36
N LYS A 84 -10.91 -36.44 -7.20
CA LYS A 84 -9.63 -36.30 -7.92
C LYS A 84 -9.82 -36.36 -9.43
N ALA A 85 -10.69 -37.23 -9.94
CA ALA A 85 -10.95 -37.35 -11.36
C ALA A 85 -11.66 -36.12 -11.92
N MET A 86 -12.67 -35.60 -11.21
CA MET A 86 -13.36 -34.36 -11.61
C MET A 86 -12.39 -33.18 -11.63
N ARG A 87 -11.57 -33.03 -10.60
CA ARG A 87 -10.53 -32.00 -10.53
C ARG A 87 -9.58 -32.06 -11.72
N ASN A 88 -9.11 -33.26 -12.09
CA ASN A 88 -8.22 -33.45 -13.23
C ASN A 88 -8.92 -33.09 -14.55
N LEU A 89 -10.19 -33.46 -14.72
CA LEU A 89 -10.97 -33.13 -15.91
C LEU A 89 -11.18 -31.60 -16.05
N VAL A 90 -11.51 -30.92 -14.96
CA VAL A 90 -11.63 -29.45 -14.93
C VAL A 90 -10.28 -28.77 -15.19
N GLU A 91 -9.19 -29.30 -14.63
CA GLU A 91 -7.83 -28.80 -14.91
C GLU A 91 -7.43 -28.96 -16.38
N SER A 92 -7.78 -30.09 -17.00
CA SER A 92 -7.58 -30.30 -18.44
C SER A 92 -8.38 -29.30 -19.28
N TYR A 93 -9.63 -29.04 -18.89
CA TYR A 93 -10.44 -27.99 -19.54
C TYR A 93 -9.81 -26.62 -19.39
N ARG A 94 -9.43 -26.22 -18.17
CA ARG A 94 -8.80 -24.92 -17.89
C ARG A 94 -7.51 -24.69 -18.70
N LYS A 95 -6.72 -25.76 -18.90
CA LYS A 95 -5.48 -25.72 -19.69
C LYS A 95 -5.72 -25.72 -21.20
N SER A 96 -6.91 -26.13 -21.66
CA SER A 96 -7.28 -26.05 -23.08
C SER A 96 -7.45 -24.60 -23.54
N GLU A 97 -7.21 -24.33 -24.82
CA GLU A 97 -7.38 -22.99 -25.38
C GLU A 97 -8.81 -22.46 -25.21
N LYS A 98 -9.81 -23.32 -25.44
CA LYS A 98 -11.23 -22.99 -25.28
C LYS A 98 -11.59 -22.67 -23.83
N GLY A 99 -11.11 -23.47 -22.87
CA GLY A 99 -11.34 -23.20 -21.46
C GLY A 99 -10.64 -21.93 -20.99
N LEU A 100 -9.41 -21.69 -21.43
CA LEU A 100 -8.70 -20.46 -21.12
C LEU A 100 -9.44 -19.23 -21.65
N LYS A 101 -9.93 -19.24 -22.89
CA LYS A 101 -10.71 -18.13 -23.49
C LYS A 101 -12.03 -17.88 -22.76
N ASN A 102 -12.70 -18.94 -22.29
CA ASN A 102 -13.96 -18.82 -21.58
C ASN A 102 -13.78 -18.31 -20.14
N ILE A 103 -12.72 -18.77 -19.47
CA ILE A 103 -12.41 -18.38 -18.09
C ILE A 103 -11.81 -16.97 -18.04
N LEU A 104 -10.90 -16.66 -18.98
CA LEU A 104 -10.21 -15.37 -19.05
C LEU A 104 -10.83 -14.45 -20.11
N THR A 105 -11.46 -13.37 -19.67
CA THR A 105 -11.89 -12.27 -20.54
C THR A 105 -10.73 -11.31 -20.78
N TYR A 106 -9.68 -11.81 -21.45
CA TYR A 106 -8.35 -11.24 -21.49
C TYR A 106 -8.16 -9.93 -22.30
N PRO A 107 -8.71 -9.77 -23.53
CA PRO A 107 -8.45 -8.55 -24.31
C PRO A 107 -9.09 -7.29 -23.69
N PHE A 108 -10.10 -7.49 -22.84
CA PHE A 108 -10.88 -6.40 -22.25
C PHE A 108 -10.24 -5.79 -21.01
N ALA A 109 -9.36 -6.51 -20.31
CA ALA A 109 -8.70 -5.99 -19.10
C ALA A 109 -7.65 -4.91 -19.42
N HIS A 110 -7.02 -5.00 -20.59
CA HIS A 110 -6.00 -4.05 -21.04
C HIS A 110 -6.55 -2.81 -21.77
N SER A 111 -7.82 -2.85 -22.20
CA SER A 111 -8.45 -1.81 -23.02
C SER A 111 -9.32 -0.82 -22.25
N LYS A 112 -9.55 -1.03 -20.94
CA LYS A 112 -10.37 -0.14 -20.11
C LYS A 112 -9.52 0.70 -19.14
N PRO A 113 -9.60 2.05 -19.18
CA PRO A 113 -9.14 2.88 -18.07
C PRO A 113 -10.04 2.60 -16.86
N ILE A 114 -9.47 2.45 -15.66
CA ILE A 114 -10.19 2.15 -14.40
C ILE A 114 -11.42 3.07 -14.23
N PRO A 115 -12.66 2.54 -14.32
CA PRO A 115 -13.78 3.10 -13.60
C PRO A 115 -13.72 2.51 -12.19
N VAL A 116 -13.88 3.35 -11.19
CA VAL A 116 -13.68 3.02 -9.76
C VAL A 116 -14.60 1.88 -9.26
N ASP A 117 -15.62 1.47 -10.03
CA ASP A 117 -16.70 0.58 -9.58
C ASP A 117 -16.97 -0.66 -10.46
N ASP A 118 -16.02 -1.13 -11.28
CA ASP A 118 -16.27 -2.32 -12.10
C ASP A 118 -16.06 -3.62 -11.28
N VAL A 119 -16.81 -3.74 -10.17
CA VAL A 119 -16.90 -4.84 -9.19
C VAL A 119 -17.00 -6.21 -9.89
N LYS A 120 -17.60 -6.23 -11.08
CA LYS A 120 -17.78 -7.43 -11.89
C LYS A 120 -16.45 -8.08 -12.29
N TYR A 121 -15.44 -7.29 -12.69
CA TYR A 121 -14.14 -7.84 -13.08
C TYR A 121 -13.35 -8.33 -11.88
N LEU A 122 -13.31 -7.56 -10.80
CA LEU A 122 -12.65 -8.00 -9.57
C LEU A 122 -13.29 -9.29 -9.03
N LYS A 123 -14.62 -9.41 -9.09
CA LYS A 123 -15.34 -10.64 -8.76
C LYS A 123 -14.92 -11.81 -9.67
N GLN A 124 -14.84 -11.61 -10.98
CA GLN A 124 -14.41 -12.67 -11.90
C GLN A 124 -12.99 -13.16 -11.57
N PHE A 125 -12.05 -12.26 -11.31
CA PHE A 125 -10.67 -12.63 -10.95
C PHE A 125 -10.57 -13.29 -9.58
N ARG A 126 -11.42 -12.89 -8.63
CA ARG A 126 -11.60 -13.62 -7.37
C ARG A 126 -12.10 -15.05 -7.63
N ASP A 127 -13.11 -15.22 -8.50
CA ASP A 127 -13.65 -16.54 -8.83
C ASP A 127 -12.61 -17.44 -9.55
N ILE A 128 -11.79 -16.86 -10.42
CA ILE A 128 -10.62 -17.54 -11.01
C ILE A 128 -9.60 -17.94 -9.94
N GLY A 129 -9.32 -17.04 -8.99
CA GLY A 129 -8.46 -17.33 -7.85
C GLY A 129 -8.99 -18.48 -7.00
N LEU A 130 -10.31 -18.56 -6.77
CA LEU A 130 -10.95 -19.68 -6.07
C LEU A 130 -10.84 -20.99 -6.85
N LEU A 131 -11.05 -20.95 -8.18
CA LEU A 131 -10.85 -22.12 -9.06
C LEU A 131 -9.43 -22.66 -8.92
N LEU A 132 -8.42 -21.79 -9.07
CA LEU A 132 -7.02 -22.18 -8.94
C LEU A 132 -6.69 -22.66 -7.53
N LYS A 133 -7.18 -22.00 -6.49
CA LYS A 133 -6.96 -22.42 -5.10
C LYS A 133 -7.46 -23.84 -4.86
N ARG A 134 -8.71 -24.12 -5.26
CA ARG A 134 -9.38 -25.39 -5.02
C ARG A 134 -8.81 -26.51 -5.90
N SER A 135 -8.51 -26.23 -7.16
CA SER A 135 -7.95 -27.25 -8.07
C SER A 135 -6.51 -27.63 -7.75
N THR A 136 -5.76 -26.72 -7.09
CA THR A 136 -4.34 -26.89 -6.77
C THR A 136 -4.07 -27.11 -5.29
N CYS A 137 -5.08 -27.38 -4.47
CA CYS A 137 -4.92 -27.50 -3.01
C CYS A 137 -3.93 -28.59 -2.57
N LEU A 138 -3.78 -29.65 -3.39
CA LEU A 138 -2.83 -30.75 -3.15
C LEU A 138 -1.49 -30.57 -3.87
N TYR A 139 -1.28 -29.45 -4.55
CA TYR A 139 -0.04 -29.19 -5.29
C TYR A 139 0.99 -28.59 -4.34
N SER A 140 2.27 -28.81 -4.66
CA SER A 140 3.35 -28.13 -3.94
C SER A 140 3.24 -26.61 -4.12
N THR A 141 3.75 -25.84 -3.15
CA THR A 141 3.83 -24.37 -3.24
C THR A 141 4.52 -23.94 -4.56
N LYS A 142 5.55 -24.68 -4.99
CA LYS A 142 6.29 -24.43 -6.24
C LYS A 142 5.36 -24.52 -7.46
N ASP A 143 4.55 -25.58 -7.56
CA ASP A 143 3.66 -25.77 -8.70
C ASP A 143 2.52 -24.75 -8.72
N ARG A 144 2.02 -24.38 -7.53
CA ARG A 144 1.00 -23.32 -7.39
C ARG A 144 1.56 -21.96 -7.82
N LEU A 145 2.81 -21.65 -7.47
CA LEU A 145 3.51 -20.45 -7.93
C LEU A 145 3.70 -20.46 -9.46
N ASN A 146 4.12 -21.57 -10.07
CA ASN A 146 4.24 -21.66 -11.53
C ASN A 146 2.91 -21.35 -12.25
N LEU A 147 1.79 -21.76 -11.67
CA LEU A 147 0.47 -21.40 -12.18
C LEU A 147 0.20 -19.90 -12.05
N ILE A 148 0.40 -19.31 -10.87
CA ILE A 148 0.27 -17.86 -10.65
C ILE A 148 1.08 -17.07 -11.70
N LEU A 149 2.31 -17.48 -11.94
CA LEU A 149 3.23 -16.84 -12.89
C LEU A 149 2.76 -16.91 -14.34
N THR A 150 2.16 -18.04 -14.72
CA THR A 150 1.58 -18.20 -16.07
C THR A 150 0.48 -17.17 -16.33
N PHE A 151 -0.27 -16.78 -15.30
CA PHE A 151 -1.26 -15.71 -15.42
C PHE A 151 -0.60 -14.33 -15.35
N LEU A 152 0.40 -14.11 -14.49
CA LEU A 152 1.11 -12.82 -14.40
C LEU A 152 1.69 -12.37 -15.74
N ASN A 153 2.35 -13.26 -16.48
CA ASN A 153 2.93 -12.97 -17.80
C ASN A 153 1.87 -12.52 -18.82
N LYS A 154 0.62 -12.92 -18.62
CA LYS A 154 -0.51 -12.48 -19.44
C LYS A 154 -0.94 -11.06 -19.02
N PHE A 155 -0.97 -10.73 -17.73
CA PHE A 155 -1.51 -9.45 -17.26
C PHE A 155 -0.52 -8.27 -17.18
N GLN A 156 0.76 -8.49 -17.44
CA GLN A 156 1.74 -7.39 -17.48
C GLN A 156 1.51 -6.50 -18.71
N CYS A 157 1.10 -5.25 -18.46
CA CYS A 157 0.82 -4.24 -19.49
C CYS A 157 2.04 -3.96 -20.37
N ASN A 158 3.25 -3.94 -19.80
CA ASN A 158 4.48 -3.61 -20.52
C ASN A 158 4.84 -4.64 -21.61
N LEU A 159 4.30 -5.85 -21.52
CA LEU A 159 4.47 -6.90 -22.52
C LEU A 159 3.40 -6.83 -23.63
N HIS A 160 2.43 -5.92 -23.52
CA HIS A 160 1.31 -5.79 -24.46
C HIS A 160 1.36 -4.46 -25.20
N HIS A 161 1.70 -4.52 -26.48
CA HIS A 161 1.75 -3.37 -27.39
C HIS A 161 0.41 -2.61 -27.55
N GLU A 162 -0.70 -3.20 -27.09
CA GLU A 162 -2.06 -2.66 -27.21
C GLU A 162 -2.55 -1.93 -25.95
N CYS A 163 -1.75 -1.86 -24.89
CA CYS A 163 -2.15 -1.18 -23.65
C CYS A 163 -1.82 0.33 -23.72
N PHE A 164 -2.76 1.13 -24.23
CA PHE A 164 -2.60 2.58 -24.42
C PHE A 164 -2.54 3.40 -23.10
N ALA A 165 -2.93 2.81 -21.97
CA ALA A 165 -2.97 3.50 -20.68
C ALA A 165 -2.44 2.61 -19.55
N THR A 166 -1.13 2.32 -19.60
CA THR A 166 -0.40 1.49 -18.61
C THR A 166 -0.68 1.92 -17.16
N HIS A 167 -0.70 3.22 -16.90
CA HIS A 167 -0.96 3.77 -15.56
C HIS A 167 -2.42 3.69 -15.10
N SER A 168 -3.40 3.52 -16.00
CA SER A 168 -4.82 3.40 -15.65
C SER A 168 -5.41 2.03 -15.97
N CYS A 169 -4.59 1.04 -16.34
CA CYS A 169 -5.03 -0.31 -16.64
C CYS A 169 -5.37 -1.10 -15.37
N ILE A 170 -6.53 -1.76 -15.36
CA ILE A 170 -7.02 -2.57 -14.23
C ILE A 170 -6.31 -3.94 -14.11
N SER A 171 -5.54 -4.38 -15.10
CA SER A 171 -4.98 -5.74 -15.17
C SER A 171 -4.17 -6.14 -13.92
N LEU A 172 -3.32 -5.24 -13.39
CA LEU A 172 -2.53 -5.50 -12.19
C LEU A 172 -3.39 -5.62 -10.93
N THR A 173 -4.48 -4.84 -10.84
CA THR A 173 -5.44 -4.94 -9.73
C THR A 173 -6.18 -6.27 -9.79
N CYS A 174 -6.64 -6.67 -10.98
CA CYS A 174 -7.26 -7.97 -11.22
C CYS A 174 -6.31 -9.13 -10.88
N TYR A 175 -5.04 -9.02 -11.28
CA TYR A 175 -4.02 -9.99 -10.92
C TYR A 175 -3.81 -10.05 -9.40
N GLY A 176 -3.69 -8.90 -8.72
CA GLY A 176 -3.57 -8.84 -7.26
C GLY A 176 -4.76 -9.49 -6.55
N MET A 177 -5.98 -9.22 -6.98
CA MET A 177 -7.19 -9.87 -6.47
C MET A 177 -7.14 -11.40 -6.60
N MET A 178 -6.76 -11.91 -7.76
CA MET A 178 -6.59 -13.34 -8.00
C MET A 178 -5.47 -13.93 -7.14
N LEU A 179 -4.29 -13.29 -7.11
CA LEU A 179 -3.13 -13.70 -6.32
C LEU A 179 -3.52 -13.88 -4.85
N HIS A 180 -4.11 -12.85 -4.25
CA HIS A 180 -4.51 -12.87 -2.84
C HIS A 180 -5.58 -13.90 -2.55
N THR A 181 -6.48 -14.16 -3.49
CA THR A 181 -7.46 -15.24 -3.34
C THR A 181 -6.79 -16.62 -3.31
N ILE A 182 -5.76 -16.85 -4.13
CA ILE A 182 -5.04 -18.13 -4.20
C ILE A 182 -4.21 -18.38 -2.93
N ILE A 183 -3.51 -17.34 -2.46
CA ILE A 183 -2.62 -17.43 -1.29
C ILE A 183 -3.34 -17.28 0.05
N ALA A 184 -4.63 -16.96 0.05
CA ALA A 184 -5.40 -16.87 1.30
C ALA A 184 -5.31 -18.17 2.11
N GLY A 185 -4.85 -18.08 3.36
CA GLY A 185 -4.64 -19.22 4.25
C GLY A 185 -3.31 -19.97 4.05
N TRP A 186 -2.40 -19.45 3.21
CA TRP A 186 -1.00 -19.88 3.22
C TRP A 186 -0.31 -19.35 4.47
N ASP A 187 0.76 -20.02 4.90
CA ASP A 187 1.57 -19.51 6.00
C ASP A 187 2.50 -18.37 5.56
N ASP A 188 3.11 -17.68 6.52
CA ASP A 188 4.00 -16.53 6.29
C ASP A 188 5.22 -16.88 5.42
N LYS A 189 5.74 -18.11 5.50
CA LYS A 189 6.92 -18.55 4.73
C LYS A 189 6.53 -18.75 3.26
N GLU A 190 5.39 -19.38 3.01
CA GLU A 190 4.83 -19.54 1.68
C GLU A 190 4.46 -18.19 1.05
N CYS A 191 3.87 -17.28 1.83
CA CYS A 191 3.57 -15.91 1.37
C CYS A 191 4.84 -15.13 1.04
N THR A 192 5.90 -15.28 1.85
CA THR A 192 7.22 -14.69 1.58
C THR A 192 7.81 -15.21 0.27
N LYS A 193 7.74 -16.52 0.03
CA LYS A 193 8.19 -17.13 -1.22
C LYS A 193 7.37 -16.65 -2.42
N ALA A 194 6.06 -16.48 -2.25
CA ALA A 194 5.20 -15.93 -3.28
C ALA A 194 5.60 -14.49 -3.64
N PHE A 195 5.85 -13.64 -2.64
CA PHE A 195 6.35 -12.28 -2.83
C PHE A 195 7.63 -12.26 -3.65
N GLU A 196 8.65 -13.01 -3.22
CA GLU A 196 9.94 -13.09 -3.87
C GLU A 196 9.83 -13.54 -5.32
N THR A 197 9.05 -14.58 -5.56
CA THR A 197 8.86 -15.15 -6.90
C THR A 197 8.16 -14.16 -7.85
N VAL A 198 7.12 -13.47 -7.36
CA VAL A 198 6.38 -12.47 -8.15
C VAL A 198 7.24 -11.24 -8.46
N CYS A 199 8.02 -10.77 -7.47
CA CYS A 199 8.96 -9.66 -7.65
C CYS A 199 10.07 -10.00 -8.66
N HIS A 200 10.65 -11.20 -8.57
CA HIS A 200 11.72 -11.66 -9.45
C HIS A 200 11.27 -11.69 -10.91
N ILE A 201 10.13 -12.33 -11.18
CA ILE A 201 9.63 -12.53 -12.55
C ILE A 201 9.06 -11.25 -13.15
N SER A 202 8.58 -10.33 -12.32
CA SER A 202 8.17 -9.00 -12.79
C SER A 202 9.34 -8.03 -12.95
N CYS A 203 10.58 -8.49 -12.81
CA CYS A 203 11.79 -7.67 -12.82
C CYS A 203 11.79 -6.56 -11.76
N MET A 204 10.93 -6.64 -10.73
CA MET A 204 10.88 -5.64 -9.66
C MET A 204 12.17 -5.64 -8.84
N ASP A 205 12.82 -6.79 -8.67
CA ASP A 205 14.10 -6.84 -7.97
C ASP A 205 15.18 -5.99 -8.66
N HIS A 206 15.15 -5.88 -9.99
CA HIS A 206 16.06 -5.00 -10.74
C HIS A 206 15.82 -3.52 -10.40
N PHE A 207 14.55 -3.08 -10.45
CA PHE A 207 14.18 -1.70 -10.12
C PHE A 207 14.42 -1.37 -8.64
N LEU A 208 14.08 -2.30 -7.75
CA LEU A 208 14.34 -2.16 -6.31
C LEU A 208 15.83 -2.10 -6.00
N ASN A 209 16.68 -2.86 -6.70
CA ASN A 209 18.12 -2.76 -6.53
C ASN A 209 18.68 -1.46 -7.10
N TYR A 210 18.13 -0.96 -8.20
CA TYR A 210 18.48 0.37 -8.72
C TYR A 210 18.18 1.47 -7.69
N LEU A 211 17.01 1.41 -7.05
CA LEU A 211 16.60 2.31 -5.96
C LEU A 211 17.50 2.23 -4.72
N LYS A 212 18.23 1.12 -4.50
CA LYS A 212 19.20 1.04 -3.39
C LYS A 212 20.48 1.82 -3.68
N ILE A 213 20.86 1.92 -4.94
CA ILE A 213 22.15 2.45 -5.38
C ILE A 213 22.09 3.96 -5.54
N LYS A 214 20.93 4.51 -5.95
CA LYS A 214 20.74 5.96 -6.03
C LYS A 214 19.96 6.48 -4.83
N SER A 215 20.64 7.30 -4.04
CA SER A 215 20.03 8.18 -3.05
C SER A 215 19.31 9.35 -3.76
N ASN A 216 18.16 9.75 -3.21
CA ASN A 216 17.48 11.04 -3.44
C ASN A 216 16.74 11.25 -4.78
N GLY A 217 16.08 10.23 -5.35
CA GLY A 217 15.15 10.44 -6.47
C GLY A 217 15.80 10.80 -7.83
N ASP A 218 17.08 11.18 -7.83
CA ASP A 218 17.87 11.68 -8.98
C ASP A 218 18.23 10.61 -10.04
N GLY A 219 17.35 9.66 -10.35
CA GLY A 219 17.75 8.68 -11.35
C GLY A 219 16.80 7.72 -11.98
N LEU A 220 15.56 7.65 -11.54
CA LEU A 220 14.57 6.93 -12.32
C LEU A 220 13.83 7.92 -13.20
N SER A 221 13.54 7.52 -14.44
CA SER A 221 12.49 8.22 -15.18
C SER A 221 11.19 8.05 -14.38
N GLY A 222 10.38 9.09 -14.31
CA GLY A 222 9.15 9.01 -13.54
C GLY A 222 8.19 7.92 -14.03
N ASP A 223 8.29 7.49 -15.29
CA ASP A 223 7.62 6.28 -15.80
C ASP A 223 7.98 5.02 -15.00
N ILE A 224 9.27 4.83 -14.67
CA ILE A 224 9.72 3.67 -13.90
C ILE A 224 9.26 3.78 -12.45
N GLU A 225 9.32 4.98 -11.86
CA GLU A 225 8.82 5.22 -10.50
C GLU A 225 7.34 4.87 -10.38
N LEU A 226 6.54 5.38 -11.32
CA LEU A 226 5.13 5.11 -11.42
C LEU A 226 4.87 3.62 -11.68
N HIS A 227 5.68 2.97 -12.52
CA HIS A 227 5.58 1.54 -12.75
C HIS A 227 5.77 0.73 -11.46
N VAL A 228 6.82 1.00 -10.69
CA VAL A 228 7.09 0.36 -9.39
C VAL A 228 5.95 0.64 -8.40
N ARG A 229 5.54 1.91 -8.28
CA ARG A 229 4.44 2.35 -7.43
C ARG A 229 3.16 1.59 -7.74
N TYR A 230 2.72 1.59 -9.00
CA TYR A 230 1.47 0.94 -9.38
C TYR A 230 1.54 -0.57 -9.24
N PHE A 231 2.68 -1.19 -9.56
CA PHE A 231 2.86 -2.63 -9.36
C PHE A 231 2.63 -3.02 -7.91
N PHE A 232 3.40 -2.45 -6.97
CA PHE A 232 3.28 -2.83 -5.56
C PHE A 232 1.91 -2.49 -4.98
N ARG A 233 1.36 -1.30 -5.29
CA ARG A 233 0.04 -0.91 -4.80
C ARG A 233 -1.06 -1.83 -5.30
N ARG A 234 -1.11 -2.14 -6.60
CA ARG A 234 -2.20 -2.92 -7.19
C ARG A 234 -2.07 -4.41 -6.93
N VAL A 235 -0.85 -4.92 -6.88
CA VAL A 235 -0.60 -6.35 -6.69
C VAL A 235 -0.64 -6.73 -5.21
N PHE A 236 -0.10 -5.91 -4.30
CA PHE A 236 0.12 -6.29 -2.90
C PHE A 236 -0.56 -5.41 -1.84
N PHE A 237 -0.99 -4.17 -2.12
CA PHE A 237 -1.49 -3.28 -1.04
C PHE A 237 -2.98 -2.93 -1.12
N ASN A 238 -3.53 -2.75 -2.31
CA ASN A 238 -4.88 -2.20 -2.50
C ASN A 238 -6.01 -3.23 -2.28
N ASN A 239 -5.72 -4.54 -2.33
CA ASN A 239 -6.75 -5.58 -2.33
C ASN A 239 -7.20 -6.03 -0.92
N PHE A 240 -6.70 -5.37 0.13
CA PHE A 240 -6.88 -5.81 1.52
C PHE A 240 -7.74 -4.87 2.34
N ASN A 241 -8.65 -5.48 3.12
CA ASN A 241 -9.38 -4.79 4.18
C ASN A 241 -8.65 -4.88 5.53
N SER A 242 -7.80 -5.89 5.73
CA SER A 242 -7.06 -6.09 6.99
C SER A 242 -5.82 -5.19 7.07
N LYS A 243 -5.70 -4.43 8.17
CA LYS A 243 -4.48 -3.66 8.49
C LYS A 243 -3.28 -4.58 8.68
N ALA A 244 -3.46 -5.76 9.29
CA ALA A 244 -2.38 -6.70 9.56
C ALA A 244 -1.74 -7.26 8.27
N GLU A 245 -2.57 -7.58 7.27
CA GLU A 245 -2.06 -8.06 5.98
C GLU A 245 -1.27 -6.96 5.26
N LYS A 246 -1.78 -5.72 5.22
CA LYS A 246 -1.04 -4.59 4.63
C LYS A 246 0.30 -4.37 5.33
N ALA A 247 0.31 -4.44 6.66
CA ALA A 247 1.54 -4.33 7.46
C ALA A 247 2.53 -5.46 7.15
N PHE A 248 2.07 -6.71 7.01
CA PHE A 248 2.89 -7.85 6.63
C PHE A 248 3.60 -7.63 5.28
N TRP A 249 2.86 -7.33 4.20
CA TRP A 249 3.45 -7.14 2.87
C TRP A 249 4.39 -5.94 2.81
N LEU A 250 4.04 -4.84 3.50
CA LEU A 250 4.88 -3.66 3.55
C LEU A 250 6.17 -3.96 4.31
N SER A 251 6.09 -4.69 5.42
CA SER A 251 7.25 -5.10 6.19
C SER A 251 8.17 -6.01 5.38
N LEU A 252 7.61 -6.92 4.58
CA LEU A 252 8.39 -7.81 3.72
C LEU A 252 9.16 -7.06 2.63
N LEU A 253 8.54 -6.03 2.04
CA LEU A 253 9.22 -5.14 1.09
C LEU A 253 10.35 -4.37 1.78
N LEU A 254 10.05 -3.71 2.90
CA LEU A 254 10.96 -2.81 3.59
C LEU A 254 12.13 -3.50 4.30
N LYS A 255 11.97 -4.77 4.71
CA LYS A 255 13.03 -5.59 5.32
C LYS A 255 14.29 -5.69 4.44
N ARG A 256 14.14 -5.49 3.13
CA ARG A 256 15.22 -5.56 2.14
C ARG A 256 16.09 -4.29 2.07
N PHE A 257 15.77 -3.27 2.86
CA PHE A 257 16.35 -1.93 2.79
C PHE A 257 16.84 -1.43 4.17
N SER A 258 17.87 -0.56 4.14
CA SER A 258 18.31 0.24 5.29
C SER A 258 17.25 1.25 5.71
N CYS A 259 17.33 1.82 6.92
CA CYS A 259 16.32 2.77 7.41
C CYS A 259 16.13 3.98 6.47
N ALA A 260 17.21 4.56 5.94
CA ALA A 260 17.14 5.67 4.98
C ALA A 260 16.40 5.26 3.69
N ASN A 261 16.76 4.10 3.12
CA ASN A 261 16.12 3.62 1.89
C ASN A 261 14.65 3.22 2.13
N ARG A 262 14.28 2.78 3.34
CA ARG A 262 12.87 2.51 3.68
C ARG A 262 12.02 3.78 3.56
N ALA A 263 12.53 4.91 4.02
CA ALA A 263 11.83 6.19 3.93
C ALA A 263 11.54 6.57 2.46
N GLN A 264 12.56 6.42 1.61
CA GLN A 264 12.44 6.65 0.17
C GLN A 264 11.43 5.69 -0.47
N ILE A 265 11.47 4.39 -0.15
CA ILE A 265 10.48 3.43 -0.68
C ILE A 265 9.06 3.77 -0.23
N ILE A 266 8.86 4.18 1.03
CA ILE A 266 7.55 4.62 1.52
C ILE A 266 7.06 5.84 0.72
N PHE A 267 7.93 6.82 0.48
CA PHE A 267 7.57 8.00 -0.31
C PHE A 267 7.30 7.66 -1.78
N LEU A 268 8.13 6.81 -2.39
CA LEU A 268 7.92 6.30 -3.74
C LEU A 268 6.54 5.66 -3.89
N LEU A 269 6.09 4.90 -2.89
CA LEU A 269 4.80 4.20 -2.93
C LEU A 269 3.60 5.11 -2.58
N PHE A 270 3.75 5.97 -1.57
CA PHE A 270 2.62 6.64 -0.91
C PHE A 270 2.65 8.16 -0.95
N GLY A 271 3.75 8.77 -1.37
CA GLY A 271 3.87 10.22 -1.51
C GLY A 271 3.08 10.80 -2.69
N PRO A 272 3.06 12.13 -2.84
CA PRO A 272 2.41 12.79 -3.97
C PRO A 272 3.03 12.37 -5.31
N SER A 273 2.21 12.27 -6.35
CA SER A 273 2.65 11.98 -7.72
C SER A 273 1.77 12.64 -8.76
N THR A 274 2.37 13.03 -9.88
CA THR A 274 1.68 13.50 -11.08
C THR A 274 1.65 12.37 -12.13
N LYS A 275 1.28 12.71 -13.37
CA LYS A 275 1.41 11.79 -14.52
C LYS A 275 2.86 11.54 -14.90
N ASP A 276 3.76 12.44 -14.50
CA ASP A 276 5.15 12.45 -14.95
C ASP A 276 6.10 11.80 -13.94
N GLY A 277 5.65 11.51 -12.71
CA GLY A 277 6.49 10.89 -11.68
C GLY A 277 6.06 11.19 -10.24
N VAL A 278 6.86 10.70 -9.30
CA VAL A 278 6.73 11.06 -7.87
C VAL A 278 7.29 12.46 -7.65
N GLN A 279 6.60 13.26 -6.85
CA GLN A 279 6.98 14.65 -6.60
C GLN A 279 7.98 14.72 -5.43
N TRP A 280 9.24 14.38 -5.69
CA TRP A 280 10.30 14.33 -4.67
C TRP A 280 10.68 15.69 -4.11
N TYR A 281 10.88 16.68 -4.97
CA TYR A 281 11.37 18.00 -4.57
C TYR A 281 10.28 18.90 -3.97
N GLU A 282 9.00 18.63 -4.28
CA GLU A 282 7.88 19.40 -3.75
C GLU A 282 7.91 19.45 -2.21
N VAL A 283 8.24 18.34 -1.55
CA VAL A 283 8.34 18.28 -0.08
C VAL A 283 9.63 18.89 0.49
N CYS A 284 10.56 19.31 -0.37
CA CYS A 284 11.78 20.02 -0.03
C CYS A 284 11.65 21.53 -0.28
N GLU A 285 10.70 21.96 -1.12
CA GLU A 285 10.55 23.35 -1.55
C GLU A 285 9.25 24.01 -1.06
N SER A 286 8.17 23.25 -0.88
CA SER A 286 6.85 23.79 -0.53
C SER A 286 6.26 23.12 0.72
N THR A 287 5.34 23.81 1.38
CA THR A 287 4.62 23.30 2.56
C THR A 287 3.10 23.33 2.33
N PRO A 288 2.32 22.37 2.88
CA PRO A 288 0.88 22.42 2.80
C PRO A 288 0.31 23.66 3.51
N ALA A 289 -0.59 24.39 2.84
CA ALA A 289 -1.19 25.60 3.39
C ALA A 289 -2.28 25.30 4.44
N ASN A 290 -2.95 24.15 4.34
CA ASN A 290 -4.10 23.80 5.17
C ASN A 290 -4.19 22.29 5.42
N LYS A 291 -5.16 21.93 6.29
CA LYS A 291 -5.43 20.56 6.71
C LYS A 291 -5.72 19.63 5.53
N GLU A 292 -6.50 20.06 4.55
CA GLU A 292 -6.86 19.25 3.39
C GLU A 292 -5.60 18.90 2.58
N GLN A 293 -4.74 19.90 2.31
CA GLN A 293 -3.47 19.68 1.62
C GLN A 293 -2.52 18.81 2.43
N THR A 294 -2.43 18.98 3.75
CA THR A 294 -1.61 18.11 4.61
C THR A 294 -2.03 16.65 4.48
N VAL A 295 -3.34 16.37 4.50
CA VAL A 295 -3.86 15.01 4.33
C VAL A 295 -3.63 14.49 2.90
N LEU A 296 -3.75 15.33 1.88
CA LEU A 296 -3.47 14.93 0.49
C LEU A 296 -2.00 14.55 0.29
N CYS A 297 -1.06 15.34 0.83
CA CYS A 297 0.38 15.12 0.68
C CYS A 297 0.89 13.96 1.55
N PHE A 298 0.48 13.91 2.82
CA PHE A 298 1.07 13.01 3.82
C PHE A 298 0.12 11.96 4.38
N GLY A 299 -1.17 11.95 4.02
CA GLY A 299 -2.17 11.02 4.54
C GLY A 299 -1.89 9.55 4.19
N ASN A 300 -1.49 9.26 2.96
CA ASN A 300 -1.14 7.89 2.57
C ASN A 300 0.17 7.42 3.24
N ILE A 301 1.15 8.32 3.40
CA ILE A 301 2.42 8.04 4.06
C ILE A 301 2.19 7.76 5.55
N SER A 302 1.45 8.64 6.25
CA SER A 302 1.12 8.48 7.67
C SER A 302 0.36 7.18 7.92
N ASN A 303 -0.62 6.84 7.07
CA ASN A 303 -1.31 5.56 7.14
C ASN A 303 -0.36 4.36 6.99
N ALA A 304 0.59 4.42 6.05
CA ALA A 304 1.58 3.36 5.86
C ALA A 304 2.52 3.22 7.08
N LEU A 305 2.95 4.34 7.66
CA LEU A 305 3.78 4.35 8.87
C LEU A 305 3.02 3.85 10.09
N LEU A 306 1.75 4.23 10.27
CA LEU A 306 0.89 3.71 11.34
C LEU A 306 0.79 2.18 11.31
N LEU A 307 0.71 1.59 10.12
CA LEU A 307 0.73 0.13 9.94
C LEU A 307 2.06 -0.52 10.38
N LEU A 308 3.18 0.21 10.29
CA LEU A 308 4.51 -0.28 10.64
C LEU A 308 4.86 -0.04 12.12
N THR A 309 4.36 1.05 12.71
CA THR A 309 4.67 1.43 14.10
C THR A 309 4.18 0.43 15.15
N THR A 310 3.30 -0.52 14.79
CA THR A 310 2.99 -1.67 15.64
C THR A 310 4.18 -2.62 15.81
N ASN A 311 5.14 -2.61 14.88
CA ASN A 311 6.21 -3.59 14.77
C ASN A 311 7.62 -2.99 14.73
N THR A 312 7.79 -1.69 14.41
CA THR A 312 9.10 -1.04 14.31
C THR A 312 9.08 0.43 14.74
N THR A 313 10.04 0.85 15.57
CA THR A 313 10.27 2.26 15.95
C THR A 313 11.36 2.95 15.11
N ASP A 314 12.11 2.18 14.33
CA ASP A 314 13.29 2.68 13.58
C ASP A 314 12.89 3.17 12.19
N TRP A 315 12.21 4.31 12.15
CA TRP A 315 11.97 5.04 10.91
C TRP A 315 12.78 6.34 10.91
N SER A 316 13.33 6.68 9.74
CA SER A 316 13.98 7.95 9.46
C SER A 316 13.20 8.64 8.35
N TYR A 317 13.18 9.96 8.31
CA TYR A 317 12.75 10.75 7.15
C TYR A 317 13.99 11.18 6.35
N PRO A 318 13.85 11.50 5.05
CA PRO A 318 14.94 12.09 4.27
C PRO A 318 15.38 13.42 4.90
N GLU A 319 16.69 13.67 4.98
CA GLU A 319 17.25 14.87 5.62
C GLU A 319 16.91 16.17 4.88
N GLU A 320 16.62 16.09 3.59
CA GLU A 320 16.33 17.23 2.70
C GLU A 320 14.91 17.79 2.86
N TRP A 321 14.03 17.11 3.60
CA TRP A 321 12.65 17.58 3.78
C TRP A 321 12.59 18.82 4.65
N LEU A 322 11.72 19.75 4.28
CA LEU A 322 11.39 20.88 5.13
C LEU A 322 10.88 20.38 6.49
N SER A 323 11.33 21.02 7.57
CA SER A 323 10.92 20.63 8.93
C SER A 323 9.42 20.74 9.14
N GLU A 324 8.75 21.67 8.47
CA GLU A 324 7.30 21.80 8.48
C GLU A 324 6.59 20.59 7.83
N ASN A 325 7.20 19.98 6.82
CA ASN A 325 6.68 18.77 6.17
C ASN A 325 6.89 17.53 7.05
N VAL A 326 8.05 17.44 7.70
CA VAL A 326 8.29 16.42 8.74
C VAL A 326 7.30 16.59 9.89
N ALA A 327 7.07 17.82 10.35
CA ALA A 327 6.10 18.15 11.38
C ALA A 327 4.66 17.82 10.95
N SER A 328 4.29 18.09 9.69
CA SER A 328 2.99 17.73 9.12
C SER A 328 2.77 16.22 9.14
N LEU A 329 3.79 15.44 8.79
CA LEU A 329 3.73 13.98 8.89
C LEU A 329 3.59 13.52 10.35
N LEU A 330 4.41 14.06 11.26
CA LEU A 330 4.35 13.77 12.69
C LEU A 330 2.99 14.10 13.29
N PHE A 331 2.37 15.21 12.88
CA PHE A 331 1.03 15.60 13.29
C PHE A 331 -0.01 14.54 12.90
N LEU A 332 0.04 14.04 11.66
CA LEU A 332 -0.88 12.99 11.18
C LEU A 332 -0.68 11.63 11.84
N LEU A 333 0.54 11.32 12.31
CA LEU A 333 0.81 10.09 13.09
C LEU A 333 0.15 10.12 14.48
N GLY A 334 -0.24 11.30 14.95
CA GLY A 334 -0.91 11.50 16.23
C GLY A 334 0.02 11.54 17.42
N GLN A 335 -0.45 12.18 18.49
CA GLN A 335 0.33 12.58 19.67
C GLN A 335 1.22 11.47 20.22
N GLY A 336 0.68 10.27 20.45
CA GLY A 336 1.41 9.18 21.11
C GLY A 336 2.62 8.66 20.32
N ILE A 337 2.61 8.76 18.98
CA ILE A 337 3.75 8.36 18.14
C ILE A 337 4.73 9.53 18.03
N THR A 338 4.22 10.74 17.82
CA THR A 338 5.01 11.97 17.80
C THR A 338 5.86 12.11 19.07
N GLU A 339 5.25 11.95 20.25
CA GLU A 339 5.92 12.00 21.54
C GLU A 339 7.07 10.99 21.64
N LYS A 340 6.87 9.75 21.19
CA LYS A 340 7.91 8.71 21.21
C LYS A 340 9.09 9.07 20.32
N ILE A 341 8.83 9.55 19.10
CA ILE A 341 9.88 9.92 18.14
C ILE A 341 10.69 11.10 18.67
N LEU A 342 10.03 12.13 19.19
CA LEU A 342 10.71 13.30 19.75
C LEU A 342 11.45 12.96 21.05
N ALA A 343 10.92 12.07 21.88
CA ALA A 343 11.60 11.54 23.06
C ALA A 343 12.92 10.81 22.71
N ILE A 344 12.91 10.01 21.64
CA ILE A 344 14.13 9.34 21.13
C ILE A 344 15.16 10.40 20.71
N LYS A 345 14.76 11.42 19.95
CA LYS A 345 15.66 12.52 19.56
C LYS A 345 16.21 13.31 20.76
N ALA A 346 15.37 13.56 21.76
CA ALA A 346 15.78 14.22 23.00
C ALA A 346 16.84 13.40 23.75
N SER A 347 16.68 12.08 23.82
CA SER A 347 17.66 11.18 24.44
C SER A 347 19.03 11.17 23.71
N GLN A 348 19.05 11.51 22.42
CA GLN A 348 20.27 11.67 21.62
C GLN A 348 20.95 13.04 21.83
N GLY A 349 20.38 13.93 22.64
CA GLY A 349 20.97 15.24 22.96
C GLY A 349 20.88 16.28 21.83
N LYS A 350 20.11 16.01 20.77
CA LYS A 350 19.96 16.91 19.61
C LYS A 350 18.94 18.04 19.88
N ILE A 351 19.26 18.93 20.81
CA ILE A 351 18.34 19.98 21.28
C ILE A 351 17.94 20.95 20.16
N SER A 352 18.87 21.42 19.33
CA SER A 352 18.57 22.36 18.24
C SER A 352 17.61 21.77 17.21
N GLU A 353 17.87 20.55 16.73
CA GLU A 353 16.99 19.83 15.78
C GLU A 353 15.58 19.60 16.37
N LEU A 354 15.53 19.27 17.65
CA LEU A 354 14.28 19.07 18.38
C LEU A 354 13.48 20.38 18.51
N SER A 355 14.16 21.49 18.82
CA SER A 355 13.53 22.82 18.89
C SER A 355 12.98 23.23 17.54
N TYR A 356 13.73 23.02 16.45
CA TYR A 356 13.27 23.29 15.09
C TYR A 356 12.01 22.50 14.75
N LEU A 357 11.99 21.19 15.02
CA LEU A 357 10.80 20.36 14.79
C LEU A 357 9.58 20.78 15.62
N ILE A 358 9.78 21.20 16.88
CA ILE A 358 8.69 21.63 17.76
C ILE A 358 8.12 22.97 17.31
N SER A 359 8.97 23.92 16.91
CA SER A 359 8.52 25.19 16.34
C SER A 359 7.72 24.96 15.05
N SER A 360 8.21 24.08 14.16
CA SER A 360 7.50 23.68 12.94
C SER A 360 6.17 22.95 13.24
N LEU A 361 6.11 22.09 14.26
CA LEU A 361 4.85 21.49 14.73
C LEU A 361 3.88 22.56 15.23
N GLY A 362 4.37 23.61 15.88
CA GLY A 362 3.56 24.78 16.25
C GLY A 362 2.93 25.43 15.03
N ILE A 363 3.72 25.70 13.98
CA ILE A 363 3.24 26.32 12.74
C ILE A 363 2.15 25.43 12.10
N VAL A 364 2.40 24.13 12.01
CA VAL A 364 1.42 23.15 11.49
C VAL A 364 0.13 23.16 12.32
N CYS A 365 0.22 23.23 13.65
CA CYS A 365 -0.98 23.32 14.50
C CYS A 365 -1.77 24.61 14.23
N HIS A 366 -1.08 25.74 14.05
CA HIS A 366 -1.72 27.00 13.71
C HIS A 366 -2.42 26.93 12.33
N LYS A 367 -1.71 26.48 11.29
CA LYS A 367 -2.27 26.29 9.93
C LYS A 367 -3.49 25.36 9.91
N GLN A 368 -3.54 24.37 10.80
CA GLN A 368 -4.65 23.41 10.91
C GLN A 368 -5.74 23.82 11.92
N ASN A 369 -5.67 25.01 12.51
CA ASN A 369 -6.57 25.45 13.60
C ASN A 369 -6.65 24.44 14.76
N HIS A 370 -5.54 23.76 15.08
CA HIS A 370 -5.44 22.81 16.18
C HIS A 370 -4.98 23.51 17.48
N PRO A 371 -5.57 23.21 18.66
CA PRO A 371 -5.19 23.87 19.90
C PRO A 371 -3.71 23.69 20.27
N MET A 372 -3.06 24.79 20.69
CA MET A 372 -1.65 24.78 21.12
C MET A 372 -1.38 23.92 22.36
N THR A 373 -2.43 23.54 23.10
CA THR A 373 -2.36 22.53 24.18
C THR A 373 -1.69 21.23 23.71
N PHE A 374 -1.86 20.85 22.44
CA PHE A 374 -1.19 19.70 21.84
C PHE A 374 0.34 19.83 21.90
N ILE A 375 0.88 20.97 21.46
CA ILE A 375 2.32 21.25 21.48
C ILE A 375 2.84 21.30 22.91
N VAL A 376 2.10 21.94 23.83
CA VAL A 376 2.55 22.02 25.23
C VAL A 376 2.60 20.64 25.88
N ASN A 377 1.67 19.75 25.56
CA ASN A 377 1.71 18.36 26.05
C ASN A 377 2.91 17.59 25.50
N ILE A 378 3.23 17.77 24.21
CA ILE A 378 4.46 17.22 23.61
C ILE A 378 5.70 17.76 24.32
N ILE A 379 5.82 19.08 24.50
CA ILE A 379 6.95 19.71 25.19
C ILE A 379 7.14 19.11 26.58
N ARG A 380 6.06 19.00 27.38
CA ARG A 380 6.11 18.38 28.72
C ARG A 380 6.60 16.94 28.66
N LYS A 381 6.10 16.14 27.72
CA LYS A 381 6.50 14.75 27.58
C LYS A 381 7.97 14.63 27.21
N VAL A 382 8.43 15.44 26.27
CA VAL A 382 9.84 15.47 25.86
C VAL A 382 10.73 15.97 26.99
N MET A 383 10.30 17.00 27.75
CA MET A 383 11.02 17.48 28.93
C MET A 383 11.26 16.38 29.98
N SER A 384 10.29 15.47 30.15
CA SER A 384 10.41 14.36 31.10
C SER A 384 11.49 13.33 30.71
N THR A 385 12.02 13.40 29.50
CA THR A 385 13.10 12.51 29.03
C THR A 385 14.50 13.01 29.37
N PHE A 386 14.66 14.28 29.75
CA PHE A 386 15.94 14.82 30.15
C PHE A 386 16.24 14.51 31.62
N ASN A 387 17.48 14.11 31.90
CA ASN A 387 17.91 13.68 33.23
C ASN A 387 18.29 14.84 34.17
N THR A 388 18.35 16.08 33.68
CA THR A 388 18.77 17.24 34.48
C THR A 388 17.89 18.45 34.23
N GLY A 389 17.62 19.23 35.28
CA GLY A 389 16.87 20.49 35.18
C GLY A 389 17.57 21.54 34.30
N ARG A 390 18.91 21.51 34.21
CA ARG A 390 19.67 22.37 33.30
C ARG A 390 19.34 22.05 31.83
N SER A 391 19.32 20.77 31.45
CA SER A 391 18.95 20.36 30.08
C SER A 391 17.51 20.73 29.74
N GLN A 392 16.58 20.56 30.68
CA GLN A 392 15.18 20.96 30.50
C GLN A 392 15.03 22.47 30.25
N LYS A 393 15.73 23.29 31.04
CA LYS A 393 15.75 24.75 30.86
C LYS A 393 16.36 25.15 29.51
N ASN A 394 17.50 24.57 29.16
CA ASN A 394 18.18 24.85 27.89
C ASN A 394 17.29 24.49 26.69
N PHE A 395 16.57 23.37 26.76
CA PHE A 395 15.62 22.97 25.74
C PHE A 395 14.46 23.97 25.60
N LEU A 396 13.82 24.37 26.71
CA LEU A 396 12.74 25.36 26.65
C LEU A 396 13.19 26.70 26.07
N HIS A 397 14.37 27.19 26.47
CA HIS A 397 14.94 28.40 25.87
C HIS A 397 15.14 28.22 24.37
N SER A 398 15.75 27.10 23.96
CA SER A 398 16.02 26.80 22.56
C SER A 398 14.74 26.75 21.70
N VAL A 399 13.61 26.25 22.22
CA VAL A 399 12.33 26.26 21.50
C VAL A 399 11.86 27.69 21.22
N ILE A 400 11.95 28.58 22.21
CA ILE A 400 11.54 29.99 22.04
C ILE A 400 12.52 30.75 21.15
N ASP A 401 13.82 30.55 21.36
CA ASP A 401 14.88 31.16 20.55
C ASP A 401 14.78 30.73 19.08
N MET A 402 14.30 29.52 18.81
CA MET A 402 14.13 29.02 17.44
C MET A 402 13.10 29.81 16.63
N PHE A 403 12.01 30.28 17.24
CA PHE A 403 11.07 31.17 16.54
C PHE A 403 11.74 32.49 16.13
N ARG A 404 12.64 33.00 16.97
CA ARG A 404 13.43 34.20 16.67
C ARG A 404 14.41 33.91 15.52
N GLU A 405 15.13 32.79 15.56
CA GLU A 405 16.08 32.37 14.52
C GLU A 405 15.39 32.27 13.16
N VAL A 406 14.29 31.51 13.07
CA VAL A 406 13.53 31.37 11.81
C VAL A 406 12.98 32.70 11.31
N THR A 407 12.57 33.59 12.23
CA THR A 407 12.13 34.94 11.82
C THR A 407 13.27 35.70 11.15
N PHE A 408 14.48 35.66 11.72
CA PHE A 408 15.64 36.30 11.12
C PHE A 408 16.00 35.68 9.78
N ASP A 409 15.97 34.35 9.65
CA ASP A 409 16.28 33.66 8.39
C ASP A 409 15.35 34.12 7.25
N ILE A 410 14.09 34.42 7.54
CA ILE A 410 13.13 34.94 6.54
C ILE A 410 13.49 36.37 6.11
N PHE A 411 14.00 37.21 7.03
CA PHE A 411 14.34 38.61 6.73
C PHE A 411 15.76 38.80 6.17
N ASP A 412 16.70 37.88 6.44
CA ASP A 412 18.12 38.00 6.04
C ASP A 412 18.38 37.73 4.55
N LEU A 413 17.34 37.41 3.76
CA LEU A 413 17.46 37.11 2.33
C LEU A 413 17.77 38.33 1.45
N GLY A 414 17.74 39.56 1.98
CA GLY A 414 18.16 40.79 1.25
C GLY A 414 17.33 41.15 0.02
N GLU A 415 16.33 40.34 -0.32
CA GLU A 415 15.36 40.55 -1.40
C GLU A 415 14.15 41.35 -0.89
N PRO A 416 13.48 42.13 -1.77
CA PRO A 416 12.24 42.80 -1.40
C PRO A 416 11.21 41.77 -0.93
N VAL A 417 10.79 41.91 0.33
CA VAL A 417 9.80 41.03 0.96
C VAL A 417 8.50 41.06 0.15
N ASP A 418 8.13 39.93 -0.44
CA ASP A 418 6.87 39.79 -1.15
C ASP A 418 5.71 39.52 -0.18
N ASP A 419 4.48 39.55 -0.71
CA ASP A 419 3.28 39.32 0.08
C ASP A 419 3.24 37.91 0.69
N GLU A 420 3.93 36.94 0.10
CA GLU A 420 3.99 35.55 0.60
C GLU A 420 4.89 35.44 1.82
N THR A 421 6.09 36.01 1.73
CA THR A 421 7.03 36.12 2.83
C THR A 421 6.42 36.86 4.02
N MET A 422 5.67 37.95 3.78
CA MET A 422 4.93 38.64 4.84
C MET A 422 3.87 37.76 5.52
N ARG A 423 3.17 36.91 4.75
CA ARG A 423 2.18 35.96 5.30
C ARG A 423 2.87 34.88 6.15
N ASP A 424 4.03 34.41 5.75
CA ASP A 424 4.79 33.41 6.51
C ASP A 424 5.30 33.99 7.83
N VAL A 425 5.84 35.21 7.82
CA VAL A 425 6.22 35.93 9.06
C VAL A 425 5.00 36.11 9.97
N HIS A 426 3.86 36.54 9.42
CA HIS A 426 2.64 36.71 10.21
C HIS A 426 2.17 35.37 10.83
N THR A 427 2.26 34.27 10.09
CA THR A 427 1.94 32.93 10.58
C THR A 427 2.88 32.50 11.70
N LEU A 428 4.17 32.75 11.55
CA LEU A 428 5.20 32.43 12.54
C LEU A 428 4.99 33.21 13.86
N LEU A 429 4.77 34.52 13.76
CA LEU A 429 4.53 35.39 14.93
C LEU A 429 3.24 35.03 15.66
N ASN A 430 2.16 34.75 14.93
CA ASN A 430 0.91 34.31 15.56
C ASN A 430 1.04 32.94 16.23
N THR A 431 1.81 32.04 15.63
CA THR A 431 2.15 30.74 16.23
C THR A 431 2.91 30.93 17.54
N GLN A 432 3.96 31.75 17.54
CA GLN A 432 4.76 32.06 18.73
C GLN A 432 3.90 32.70 19.83
N ALA A 433 3.05 33.67 19.47
CA ALA A 433 2.15 34.33 20.41
C ALA A 433 1.13 33.35 21.00
N SER A 434 0.56 32.46 20.18
CA SER A 434 -0.42 31.46 20.64
C SER A 434 0.20 30.44 21.58
N LEU A 435 1.41 29.96 21.28
CA LEU A 435 2.16 29.06 22.15
C LEU A 435 2.52 29.75 23.47
N SER A 436 2.98 31.00 23.41
CA SER A 436 3.33 31.79 24.60
C SER A 436 2.12 32.02 25.51
N LYS A 437 0.95 32.33 24.94
CA LYS A 437 -0.31 32.45 25.70
C LYS A 437 -0.63 31.16 26.44
N GLU A 438 -0.54 30.01 25.78
CA GLU A 438 -0.83 28.71 26.39
C GLU A 438 0.15 28.39 27.54
N ILE A 439 1.44 28.68 27.34
CA ILE A 439 2.46 28.51 28.38
C ILE A 439 2.17 29.41 29.59
N ILE A 440 1.81 30.67 29.37
CA ILE A 440 1.46 31.61 30.44
C ILE A 440 0.22 31.12 31.20
N LEU A 441 -0.85 30.72 30.50
CA LEU A 441 -2.06 30.19 31.14
C LEU A 441 -1.74 28.99 32.04
N LEU A 442 -0.81 28.13 31.61
CA LEU A 442 -0.38 26.98 32.38
C LEU A 442 0.53 27.36 33.56
N ALA A 443 1.37 28.38 33.43
CA ALA A 443 2.22 28.88 34.50
C ALA A 443 1.40 29.52 35.64
N PHE A 444 0.26 30.13 35.31
CA PHE A 444 -0.63 30.80 36.26
C PHE A 444 -1.89 30.00 36.58
N LYS A 445 -1.97 28.72 36.20
CA LYS A 445 -3.18 27.89 36.33
C LYS A 445 -3.76 27.86 37.74
N ASP A 446 -2.90 27.83 38.76
CA ASP A 446 -3.31 27.78 40.18
C ASP A 446 -3.78 29.15 40.72
N GLN A 447 -3.54 30.23 39.98
CA GLN A 447 -3.95 31.60 40.31
C GLN A 447 -5.18 32.05 39.50
N LEU A 448 -5.56 31.29 38.47
CA LEU A 448 -6.77 31.56 37.70
C LEU A 448 -7.99 31.13 38.51
N ILE A 449 -8.86 32.09 38.81
CA ILE A 449 -10.18 31.82 39.37
C ILE A 449 -10.96 31.07 38.28
N VAL A 450 -11.16 29.77 38.46
CA VAL A 450 -12.09 29.00 37.62
C VAL A 450 -13.48 29.45 38.03
N ASP A 451 -14.16 30.21 37.17
CA ASP A 451 -15.59 30.46 37.32
C ASP A 451 -16.30 29.10 37.38
N GLN A 452 -16.75 28.72 38.58
CA GLN A 452 -17.65 27.58 38.72
C GLN A 452 -18.94 27.91 37.96
N PRO A 453 -19.53 26.96 37.21
CA PRO A 453 -20.81 27.20 36.58
C PRO A 453 -21.84 27.46 37.68
N VAL A 454 -22.39 28.67 37.70
CA VAL A 454 -23.50 29.07 38.58
C VAL A 454 -24.68 28.14 38.31
N THR A 455 -24.84 27.12 39.14
CA THR A 455 -26.07 26.34 39.20
C THR A 455 -27.18 27.22 39.76
N LYS A 456 -28.07 27.63 38.85
CA LYS A 456 -29.49 27.97 39.04
C LYS A 456 -29.93 28.33 40.46
N ASN A 457 -30.09 29.63 40.72
CA ASN A 457 -31.14 30.11 41.62
C ASN A 457 -31.94 31.18 40.88
N CYS A 458 -33.05 30.75 40.27
CA CYS A 458 -34.16 31.62 39.87
C CYS A 458 -35.44 30.77 39.80
N LEU A 459 -36.55 31.41 40.20
CA LEU A 459 -37.91 30.91 40.48
C LEU A 459 -38.07 30.54 41.98
N LYS A 460 -38.77 31.34 42.80
CA LYS A 460 -40.05 32.00 42.51
C LYS A 460 -40.16 33.40 43.12
N SER A 461 -40.70 34.29 42.32
CA SER A 461 -41.27 35.58 42.65
C SER A 461 -42.49 35.44 43.57
N ASN A 462 -42.63 36.44 44.44
CA ASN A 462 -43.84 36.77 45.17
C ASN A 462 -44.99 37.05 44.19
N ASP A 463 -46.12 36.38 44.38
CA ASP A 463 -47.44 36.93 44.07
C ASP A 463 -48.21 36.94 45.39
N ASN A 464 -48.41 38.15 45.91
CA ASN A 464 -49.45 38.48 46.87
C ASN A 464 -50.64 38.92 46.05
N ASP A 465 -51.74 38.18 46.14
CA ASP A 465 -53.09 38.75 46.12
C ASP A 465 -54.00 37.79 46.88
N GLY A 466 -54.58 38.30 47.97
CA GLY A 466 -55.57 37.59 48.76
C GLY A 466 -56.93 37.60 48.06
N ILE A 467 -57.76 36.63 48.43
CA ILE A 467 -59.21 36.73 48.59
C ILE A 467 -59.66 35.54 49.44
N ASP A 468 -60.55 35.85 50.38
CA ASP A 468 -61.25 35.03 51.35
C ASP A 468 -62.00 33.82 50.74
N ASP A 469 -62.16 32.74 51.51
CA ASP A 469 -63.47 32.31 52.03
C ASP A 469 -63.43 30.91 52.70
N ASP A 470 -64.28 30.81 53.73
CA ASP A 470 -64.50 29.73 54.69
C ASP A 470 -64.87 28.34 54.12
N ASN A 471 -64.16 27.30 54.58
CA ASN A 471 -64.67 26.07 55.24
C ASN A 471 -63.59 24.98 55.36
#